data_AF-B1LXL0-F1
#
_entry.id   AF-B1LXL0-F1
#
_cell.length_a   1.000
_cell.length_b   1.000
_cell.length_c   1.000
_cell.angle_alpha   90.00
_cell.angle_beta   90.00
_cell.angle_gamma   90.00
#
_symmetry.space_group_name_H-M   'P 1'
#
loop_
_entity.id
_entity.type
_entity.pdbx_description
1 polymer ?
#
loop_
_entity_poly.entity_id
_entity_poly.type
_entity_poly.pdbx_seq_one_letter_code
_entity_poly.pdbx_strand_id
1 'polypeptide(L)' 'MVEIRMSEDNDGRWTVYAPGLVVTDLTHEEAEAFAASYRRVTAA' A
#
# COMPACT_ATOMS: atom_id res chain seq x y z
N MET A 1 3.94 -14.56 -5.28
CA MET A 1 3.32 -13.25 -5.56
C MET A 1 2.98 -12.63 -4.23
N VAL A 2 3.54 -11.46 -3.89
CA VAL A 2 3.21 -10.81 -2.62
C VAL A 2 1.81 -10.20 -2.72
N GLU A 3 0.91 -10.60 -1.83
CA GLU A 3 -0.42 -10.03 -1.73
C GLU A 3 -0.30 -8.68 -0.99
N ILE A 4 -0.49 -7.59 -1.74
CA ILE A 4 -0.68 -6.24 -1.21
C ILE A 4 -2.14 -5.87 -1.38
N ARG A 5 -2.74 -5.29 -0.34
CA ARG A 5 -4.10 -4.76 -0.38
C ARG A 5 -4.09 -3.28 -0.04
N MET A 6 -4.91 -2.51 -0.76
CA MET A 6 -5.19 -1.12 -0.47
C MET A 6 -6.64 -0.98 -0.01
N SER A 7 -6.87 -0.10 0.98
CA SER A 7 -8.22 0.24 1.43
C SER A 7 -8.29 1.73 1.70
N GLU A 8 -9.35 2.36 1.23
CA GLU A 8 -9.73 3.72 1.60
C GLU A 8 -10.57 3.69 2.89
N ASP A 9 -10.43 4.71 3.73
CA ASP A 9 -11.30 4.96 4.87
C ASP A 9 -12.36 6.04 4.57
N ASN A 10 -13.17 6.39 5.58
CA ASN A 10 -14.26 7.36 5.39
C ASN A 10 -13.78 8.80 5.17
N ASP A 11 -12.50 9.10 5.46
CA ASP A 11 -11.90 10.42 5.33
C ASP A 11 -11.12 10.57 4.01
N GLY A 12 -11.18 9.57 3.13
CA GLY A 12 -10.45 9.54 1.86
C GLY A 12 -8.96 9.24 2.03
N ARG A 13 -8.54 8.76 3.21
CA ARG A 13 -7.18 8.32 3.47
C ARG A 13 -7.03 6.85 3.14
N TRP A 14 -5.85 6.49 2.70
CA TRP A 14 -5.54 5.16 2.21
C TRP A 14 -4.61 4.43 3.17
N THR A 15 -4.88 3.13 3.31
CA THR A 15 -4.04 2.19 4.06
C THR A 15 -3.55 1.10 3.11
N VAL A 16 -2.24 0.83 3.14
CA VAL A 16 -1.60 -0.30 2.46
C VAL A 16 -1.29 -1.39 3.47
N TYR A 17 -1.77 -2.60 3.18
CA TYR A 17 -1.46 -3.82 3.91
C TYR A 17 -0.49 -4.66 3.08
N ALA A 18 0.69 -4.92 3.65
CA ALA A 18 1.71 -5.80 3.09
C ALA A 18 2.14 -6.85 4.15
N PRO A 19 2.82 -7.94 3.77
CA PRO A 19 3.28 -8.94 4.73
C PRO A 19 4.17 -8.32 5.82
N GLY A 20 3.68 -8.34 7.07
CA GLY A 20 4.41 -7.81 8.23
C GLY A 20 4.49 -6.27 8.32
N LEU A 21 3.74 -5.54 7.48
CA LEU A 21 3.76 -4.08 7.45
C LEU A 21 2.38 -3.50 7.13
N VAL A 22 1.98 -2.48 7.88
CA VAL A 22 0.80 -1.66 7.60
C VAL A 22 1.24 -0.21 7.53
N VAL A 23 0.85 0.49 6.46
CA VAL A 23 1.13 1.92 6.25
C VAL A 23 -0.20 2.65 6.10
N THR A 24 -0.44 3.66 6.93
CA THR A 24 -1.73 4.37 7.05
C THR A 24 -1.59 5.85 6.73
N ASP A 25 -2.72 6.57 6.68
CA ASP A 25 -2.80 8.04 6.47
C ASP A 25 -2.18 8.52 5.15
N LEU A 26 -2.28 7.68 4.12
CA LEU A 26 -1.76 7.99 2.79
C LEU A 26 -2.82 8.72 1.97
N THR A 27 -2.38 9.56 1.05
CA THR A 27 -3.18 9.88 -0.13
C THR A 27 -3.26 8.67 -1.05
N HIS A 28 -4.23 8.66 -1.97
CA HIS A 28 -4.34 7.61 -2.97
C HIS A 28 -3.05 7.44 -3.79
N GLU A 29 -2.45 8.56 -4.25
CA GLU A 29 -1.22 8.58 -5.03
C GLU A 29 -0.03 7.98 -4.26
N GLU A 30 0.13 8.32 -2.97
CA GLU A 30 1.19 7.76 -2.12
C GLU A 30 1.01 6.25 -1.91
N ALA A 31 -0.23 5.80 -1.71
CA ALA A 31 -0.54 4.38 -1.54
C ALA A 31 -0.26 3.57 -2.81
N GLU A 32 -0.60 4.11 -3.99
CA GLU A 32 -0.25 3.50 -5.28
C GLU A 32 1.27 3.45 -5.51
N ALA A 33 1.97 4.56 -5.23
CA ALA A 33 3.41 4.66 -5.40
C ALA A 33 4.16 3.67 -4.48
N PHE A 34 3.71 3.54 -3.22
CA PHE A 34 4.23 2.57 -2.29
C PHE A 34 3.97 1.13 -2.78
N ALA A 35 2.73 0.81 -3.15
CA ALA A 35 2.35 -0.52 -3.62
C ALA A 35 3.15 -0.94 -4.87
N ALA A 36 3.36 -0.02 -5.82
CA ALA A 36 4.19 -0.26 -6.99
C ALA A 36 5.66 -0.51 -6.63
N SER A 37 6.22 0.29 -5.73
CA SER A 37 7.61 0.16 -5.30
C SER A 37 7.85 -1.14 -4.52
N TYR A 38 6.96 -1.48 -3.58
CA TYR A 38 7.05 -2.70 -2.79
C TYR A 38 7.01 -3.96 -3.67
N ARG A 39 6.12 -3.98 -4.68
CA ARG A 39 6.07 -5.08 -5.65
C ARG A 39 7.38 -5.22 -6.44
N ARG A 40 8.02 -4.12 -6.85
CA ARG A 40 9.30 -4.17 -7.56
C ARG A 40 10.43 -4.72 -6.69
N VAL A 41 10.50 -4.29 -5.42
CA VAL A 41 11.57 -4.71 -4.50
C VAL A 41 11.41 -6.18 -4.08
N THR A 42 10.18 -6.64 -3.87
CA THR A 42 9.91 -8.01 -3.39
C THR A 42 9.75 -9.06 -4.49
N ALA A 43 9.73 -8.63 -5.76
CA ALA A 43 9.77 -9.52 -6.91
C ALA A 43 11.19 -9.93 -7.33
N ALA A 44 12.22 -9.34 -6.70
CA ALA A 44 13.62 -9.73 -6.83
C ALA A 44 13.96 -10.89 -5.87
#